data_AF-A0A2U2EBM8-F1
#
_entry.id   AF-A0A2U2EBM8-F1
#
_cell.length_a   1.000
_cell.length_b   1.000
_cell.length_c   1.000
_cell.angle_alpha   90.00
_cell.angle_beta   90.00
_cell.angle_gamma   90.00
#
_symmetry.space_group_name_H-M   'P 1'
#
loop_
_entity.id
_entity.type
_entity.pdbx_description
1 polymer ?
#
loop_
_entity_poly.entity_id
_entity_poly.type
_entity_poly.pdbx_seq_one_letter_code
_entity_poly.pdbx_strand_id
1 'polypeptide(L)'
;MLPQTCPAPTTAERIRSACVRAGGALLAIEHDDPVPTPVHHLIGAGPFAGSFALALPVEREHRLRPVAGAPALLELTDYAPLPLREPVRSLVWVRGRLHEVDPAQILETLDVIAAECPNPALLGVDTPRRADGTEPRYVLRRLEIASVVVTDATGAEPVDVADLLAARPDPFCALESDLLWHLDTAHGDVVSRLVSRLPAPLRRGQVRPLGLDRYGVRFRVEGNDRDHDVRLPFHKPVDDMTGLSQAIRVLMGCPFINGLRARG
;
A
#
# COMPACT_ATOMS: atom_id res chain seq x y z
N MET A 1 -5.92 -1.35 35.67
CA MET A 1 -5.38 -1.98 34.43
C MET A 1 -4.91 -0.86 33.53
N LEU A 2 -3.62 -0.74 33.28
CA LEU A 2 -3.11 0.15 32.24
C LEU A 2 -3.69 -0.33 30.89
N PRO A 3 -4.13 0.57 30.00
CA PRO A 3 -4.52 0.16 28.66
C PRO A 3 -3.30 -0.50 28.02
N GLN A 4 -3.39 -1.80 27.72
CA GLN A 4 -2.41 -2.47 26.89
C GLN A 4 -2.48 -1.79 25.52
N THR A 5 -1.53 -0.90 25.23
CA THR A 5 -1.36 -0.32 23.91
C THR A 5 -0.98 -1.47 22.98
N CYS A 6 -1.96 -1.97 22.23
CA CYS A 6 -1.70 -2.98 21.23
C CYS A 6 -0.80 -2.38 20.16
N PRO A 7 0.26 -3.09 19.71
CA PRO A 7 1.10 -2.65 18.61
C PRO A 7 0.25 -2.32 17.37
N ALA A 8 0.60 -1.25 16.67
CA ALA A 8 -0.05 -0.80 15.45
C ALA A 8 1.00 -0.25 14.49
N PRO A 9 0.74 -0.26 13.16
CA PRO A 9 1.67 0.30 12.21
C PRO A 9 1.79 1.81 12.40
N THR A 10 3.02 2.32 12.33
CA THR A 10 3.30 3.75 12.25
C THR A 10 2.71 4.33 10.97
N THR A 11 2.52 5.65 10.94
CA THR A 11 2.07 6.39 9.74
C THR A 11 3.01 6.16 8.56
N ALA A 12 4.31 6.12 8.80
CA ALA A 12 5.32 5.80 7.81
C ALA A 12 5.15 4.37 7.25
N GLU A 13 5.01 3.35 8.10
CA GLU A 13 4.75 1.97 7.66
C GLU A 13 3.46 1.84 6.86
N ARG A 14 2.39 2.55 7.27
CA ARG A 14 1.12 2.58 6.54
C ARG A 14 1.31 3.13 5.13
N ILE A 15 1.99 4.27 4.99
CA ILE A 15 2.28 4.88 3.68
C ILE A 15 3.15 3.95 2.84
N ARG A 16 4.25 3.40 3.40
CA ARG A 16 5.13 2.47 2.66
C ARG A 16 4.37 1.26 2.15
N SER A 17 3.49 0.70 2.97
CA SER A 17 2.66 -0.45 2.57
C SER A 17 1.61 -0.08 1.53
N ALA A 18 0.96 1.08 1.67
CA ALA A 18 0.01 1.59 0.68
C ALA A 18 0.68 1.84 -0.67
N CYS A 19 1.94 2.33 -0.70
CA CYS A 19 2.69 2.52 -1.95
C CYS A 19 2.88 1.20 -2.72
N VAL A 20 3.12 0.09 -2.01
CA VAL A 20 3.29 -1.24 -2.63
C VAL A 20 1.96 -1.78 -3.16
N ARG A 21 0.86 -1.52 -2.46
CA ARG A 21 -0.46 -2.08 -2.77
C ARG A 21 -1.32 -1.24 -3.69
N ALA A 22 -1.03 0.05 -3.82
CA ALA A 22 -1.81 0.97 -4.62
C ALA A 22 -1.94 0.44 -6.05
N GLY A 23 -3.16 0.04 -6.43
CA GLY A 23 -3.47 -0.47 -7.77
C GLY A 23 -3.55 0.63 -8.83
N GLY A 24 -3.44 1.89 -8.41
CA GLY A 24 -3.43 3.05 -9.29
C GLY A 24 -2.91 4.29 -8.58
N ALA A 25 -2.36 5.18 -9.39
CA ALA A 25 -1.79 6.44 -8.96
C ALA A 25 -2.15 7.52 -9.98
N LEU A 26 -2.50 8.71 -9.50
CA LEU A 26 -2.87 9.87 -10.32
C LEU A 26 -1.90 11.01 -10.01
N LEU A 27 -1.27 11.57 -11.03
CA LEU A 27 -0.44 12.76 -10.92
C LEU A 27 -1.23 13.97 -11.43
N ALA A 28 -1.51 14.92 -10.55
CA ALA A 28 -1.98 16.24 -10.91
C ALA A 28 -0.81 17.21 -10.99
N ILE A 29 -0.71 17.94 -12.10
CA ILE A 29 0.24 19.04 -12.31
C ILE A 29 -0.59 20.32 -12.36
N GLU A 30 -0.04 21.42 -11.85
CA GLU A 30 -0.74 22.71 -11.85
C GLU A 30 -1.26 23.08 -13.26
N HIS A 31 -2.54 23.40 -13.36
CA HIS A 31 -3.26 23.75 -14.60
C HIS A 31 -3.52 22.62 -15.60
N ASP A 32 -3.23 21.36 -15.25
CA ASP A 32 -3.49 20.20 -16.10
C ASP A 32 -4.47 19.20 -15.48
N ASP A 33 -5.10 18.38 -16.33
CA ASP A 33 -5.92 17.26 -15.87
C ASP A 33 -5.06 16.18 -15.19
N PRO A 34 -5.54 15.53 -14.12
CA PRO A 34 -4.83 14.41 -13.50
C PRO A 34 -4.54 13.29 -14.50
N VAL A 35 -3.30 12.78 -14.45
CA VAL A 35 -2.81 11.74 -15.37
C VAL A 35 -2.50 10.45 -14.61
N PRO A 36 -2.97 9.29 -15.07
CA PRO A 36 -2.63 8.01 -14.45
C PRO A 36 -1.15 7.67 -14.62
N THR A 37 -0.54 7.21 -13.55
CA THR A 37 0.87 6.81 -13.50
C THR A 37 0.95 5.31 -13.21
N PRO A 38 1.09 4.44 -14.24
CA PRO A 38 1.08 2.99 -14.04
C PRO A 38 2.31 2.45 -13.28
N VAL A 39 3.33 3.28 -13.11
CA VAL A 39 4.47 3.02 -12.23
C VAL A 39 4.62 4.20 -11.29
N HIS A 40 4.65 3.91 -9.99
CA HIS A 40 5.05 4.81 -8.92
C HIS A 40 5.99 4.05 -7.99
N HIS A 41 7.14 4.63 -7.68
CA HIS A 41 8.12 3.97 -6.83
C HIS A 41 8.87 4.96 -5.96
N LEU A 42 8.82 4.77 -4.63
CA LEU A 42 9.58 5.59 -3.69
C LEU A 42 11.06 5.19 -3.73
N ILE A 43 11.91 6.11 -4.18
CA ILE A 43 13.36 5.94 -4.19
C ILE A 43 13.88 5.98 -2.76
N GLY A 44 14.36 4.83 -2.26
CA GLY A 44 14.79 4.65 -0.88
C GLY A 44 16.26 4.97 -0.61
N ALA A 45 17.11 5.04 -1.65
CA ALA A 45 18.55 5.22 -1.52
C ALA A 45 19.14 6.03 -2.69
N GLY A 46 20.39 6.48 -2.52
CA GLY A 46 21.10 7.24 -3.54
C GLY A 46 20.79 8.75 -3.52
N PRO A 47 21.28 9.50 -4.52
CA PRO A 47 21.20 10.96 -4.55
C PRO A 47 19.77 11.51 -4.65
N PHE A 48 18.81 10.67 -5.03
CA PHE A 48 17.40 11.01 -5.20
C PHE A 48 16.48 10.37 -4.15
N ALA A 49 17.05 9.85 -3.05
CA ALA A 49 16.28 9.30 -1.94
C ALA A 49 15.25 10.33 -1.44
N GLY A 50 14.01 9.87 -1.20
CA GLY A 50 12.90 10.76 -0.83
C GLY A 50 12.23 11.40 -2.06
N SER A 51 12.32 10.76 -3.22
CA SER A 51 11.56 11.10 -4.42
C SER A 51 10.76 9.90 -4.91
N PHE A 52 9.68 10.14 -5.66
CA PHE A 52 8.99 9.08 -6.42
C PHE A 52 9.47 9.07 -7.87
N ALA A 53 9.82 7.90 -8.40
CA ALA A 53 9.92 7.67 -9.83
C ALA A 53 8.52 7.35 -10.39
N LEU A 54 8.15 8.03 -11.48
CA LEU A 54 6.82 7.96 -12.10
C LEU A 54 6.94 7.70 -13.60
N ALA A 55 6.16 6.75 -14.13
CA ALA A 55 6.00 6.58 -15.57
C ALA A 55 4.77 7.39 -16.04
N LEU A 56 4.98 8.37 -16.93
CA LEU A 56 3.92 9.22 -17.47
C LEU A 56 3.70 8.94 -18.97
N PRO A 57 2.46 8.92 -19.49
CA PRO A 57 2.20 8.74 -20.92
C PRO A 57 2.88 9.80 -21.81
N VAL A 58 3.52 9.37 -22.91
CA VAL A 58 4.29 10.24 -23.83
C VAL A 58 3.39 11.27 -24.53
N GLU A 59 2.15 10.91 -24.89
CA GLU A 59 1.21 11.82 -25.54
C GLU A 59 0.80 12.97 -24.62
N ARG A 60 0.83 12.72 -23.31
CA ARG A 60 0.57 13.72 -22.29
C ARG A 60 1.80 14.55 -22.01
N GLU A 61 3.01 13.99 -21.98
CA GLU A 61 4.24 14.75 -21.79
C GLU A 61 4.38 15.93 -22.77
N HIS A 62 4.07 15.72 -24.06
CA HIS A 62 4.15 16.78 -25.06
C HIS A 62 3.20 17.96 -24.81
N ARG A 63 2.07 17.72 -24.14
CA ARG A 63 1.11 18.76 -23.72
C ARG A 63 1.45 19.35 -22.36
N LEU A 64 1.95 18.50 -21.47
CA LEU A 64 2.25 18.83 -20.09
C LEU A 64 3.53 19.63 -19.93
N ARG A 65 4.44 19.64 -20.94
CA ARG A 65 5.84 20.16 -20.88
C ARG A 65 6.14 20.85 -19.54
N PRO A 66 6.33 20.07 -18.47
CA PRO A 66 6.33 20.65 -17.15
C PRO A 66 7.57 21.51 -17.07
N VAL A 67 7.40 22.80 -16.78
CA VAL A 67 8.56 23.65 -16.47
C VAL A 67 9.35 22.91 -15.39
N ALA A 68 10.63 22.65 -15.62
CA ALA A 68 11.44 21.89 -14.66
C ALA A 68 11.20 22.43 -13.24
N GLY A 69 10.76 21.56 -12.33
CA GLY A 69 10.37 21.94 -10.97
C GLY A 69 8.90 22.35 -10.79
N ALA A 70 8.01 22.08 -11.74
CA ALA A 70 6.58 22.35 -11.62
C ALA A 70 5.99 21.69 -10.35
N PRO A 71 5.13 22.39 -9.60
CA PRO A 71 4.45 21.80 -8.45
C PRO A 71 3.48 20.71 -8.91
N ALA A 72 3.50 19.59 -8.21
CA ALA A 72 2.65 18.45 -8.53
C ALA A 72 2.16 17.74 -7.27
N LEU A 73 1.04 17.04 -7.41
CA LEU A 73 0.40 16.22 -6.39
C LEU A 73 0.19 14.81 -6.96
N LEU A 74 0.80 13.82 -6.31
CA LEU A 74 0.57 12.41 -6.59
C LEU A 74 -0.44 11.88 -5.56
N GLU A 75 -1.56 11.35 -6.03
CA GLU A 75 -2.53 10.61 -5.23
C GLU A 75 -2.37 9.12 -5.49
N LEU A 76 -2.15 8.34 -4.42
CA LEU A 76 -2.14 6.88 -4.45
C LEU A 76 -3.41 6.39 -3.78
N THR A 77 -4.18 5.56 -4.48
CA THR A 77 -5.39 4.95 -3.92
C THR A 77 -5.12 3.49 -3.57
N ASP A 78 -5.20 3.17 -2.27
CA ASP A 78 -5.18 1.80 -1.79
C ASP A 78 -6.62 1.28 -1.73
N TYR A 79 -6.94 0.36 -2.63
CA TYR A 79 -8.23 -0.31 -2.69
C TYR A 79 -8.19 -1.61 -1.87
N ALA A 80 -9.30 -1.95 -1.24
CA ALA A 80 -9.51 -3.26 -0.66
C ALA A 80 -9.48 -4.32 -1.79
N PRO A 81 -8.81 -5.45 -1.60
CA PRO A 81 -8.71 -6.49 -2.62
C PRO A 81 -10.02 -7.29 -2.80
N LEU A 82 -10.93 -7.22 -1.82
CA LEU A 82 -12.25 -7.83 -1.86
C LEU A 82 -13.31 -6.84 -2.36
N PRO A 83 -14.43 -7.31 -2.94
CA PRO A 83 -15.52 -6.43 -3.36
C PRO A 83 -16.32 -5.96 -2.14
N LEU A 84 -15.95 -4.79 -1.61
CA LEU A 84 -16.66 -4.07 -0.55
C LEU A 84 -17.52 -2.95 -1.14
N ARG A 85 -18.57 -2.55 -0.42
CA ARG A 85 -19.45 -1.43 -0.80
C ARG A 85 -18.68 -0.13 -1.01
N GLU A 86 -17.81 0.20 -0.06
CA GLU A 86 -16.82 1.26 -0.18
C GLU A 86 -15.44 0.60 -0.31
N PRO A 87 -14.82 0.58 -1.50
CA PRO A 87 -13.58 -0.20 -1.72
C PRO A 87 -12.33 0.56 -1.30
N VAL A 88 -12.37 1.88 -1.15
CA VAL A 88 -11.19 2.66 -0.76
C VAL A 88 -10.91 2.44 0.73
N ARG A 89 -9.67 2.03 1.05
CA ARG A 89 -9.24 1.81 2.44
C ARG A 89 -8.21 2.83 2.92
N SER A 90 -7.44 3.42 2.01
CA SER A 90 -6.62 4.59 2.31
C SER A 90 -6.26 5.38 1.06
N LEU A 91 -6.04 6.67 1.22
CA LEU A 91 -5.47 7.57 0.21
C LEU A 91 -4.14 8.10 0.73
N VAL A 92 -3.13 8.16 -0.14
CA VAL A 92 -1.86 8.84 0.14
C VAL A 92 -1.69 9.98 -0.84
N TRP A 93 -1.46 11.18 -0.31
CA TRP A 93 -1.12 12.35 -1.11
C TRP A 93 0.34 12.72 -0.89
N VAL A 94 1.07 12.81 -2.00
CA VAL A 94 2.47 13.23 -2.03
C VAL A 94 2.54 14.52 -2.82
N ARG A 95 2.83 15.63 -2.13
CA ARG A 95 3.06 16.93 -2.76
C ARG A 95 4.54 17.10 -3.01
N GLY A 96 4.90 17.64 -4.17
CA GLY A 96 6.30 17.78 -4.54
C GLY A 96 6.55 18.65 -5.76
N ARG A 97 7.76 18.53 -6.28
CA ARG A 97 8.18 19.15 -7.55
C ARG A 97 8.57 18.08 -8.57
N LEU A 98 8.12 18.23 -9.80
CA LEU A 98 8.41 17.30 -10.88
C LEU A 98 9.71 17.66 -11.59
N HIS A 99 10.56 16.67 -11.79
CA HIS A 99 11.86 16.78 -12.43
C HIS A 99 12.01 15.75 -13.54
N GLU A 100 12.83 16.09 -14.53
CA GLU A 100 13.28 15.15 -15.54
C GLU A 100 14.28 14.16 -14.93
N VAL A 101 14.30 12.93 -15.45
CA VAL A 101 15.34 11.96 -15.13
C VAL A 101 16.40 12.03 -16.22
N ASP A 102 17.67 12.11 -15.84
CA ASP A 102 18.79 12.10 -16.78
C ASP A 102 18.73 10.79 -17.61
N PRO A 103 18.76 10.85 -18.95
CA PRO A 103 18.79 9.66 -19.80
C PRO A 103 19.83 8.61 -19.38
N ALA A 104 20.99 9.02 -18.85
CA ALA A 104 22.02 8.12 -18.38
C ALA A 104 21.60 7.28 -17.14
N GLN A 105 20.65 7.78 -16.35
CA GLN A 105 20.18 7.18 -15.10
C GLN A 105 18.90 6.34 -15.28
N ILE A 106 18.22 6.44 -16.43
CA ILE A 106 16.93 5.78 -16.65
C ILE A 106 17.06 4.27 -16.49
N LEU A 107 18.04 3.64 -17.14
CA LEU A 107 18.18 2.17 -17.10
C LEU A 107 18.47 1.66 -15.68
N GLU A 108 19.38 2.31 -14.96
CA GLU A 108 19.69 1.98 -13.56
C GLU A 108 18.44 2.14 -12.67
N THR A 109 17.67 3.22 -12.87
CA THR A 109 16.43 3.46 -12.12
C THR A 109 15.40 2.37 -12.41
N LEU A 110 15.22 1.99 -13.67
CA LEU A 110 14.27 0.93 -14.06
C LEU A 110 14.68 -0.43 -13.49
N ASP A 111 15.98 -0.75 -13.45
CA ASP A 111 16.48 -2.00 -12.87
C ASP A 111 16.20 -2.07 -11.36
N VAL A 112 16.42 -0.97 -10.62
CA VAL A 112 16.09 -0.88 -9.20
C VAL A 112 14.58 -1.07 -8.97
N ILE A 113 13.74 -0.36 -9.74
CA ILE A 113 12.29 -0.48 -9.62
C ILE A 113 11.84 -1.91 -9.93
N ALA A 114 12.37 -2.53 -10.99
CA ALA A 114 12.00 -3.88 -11.39
C ALA A 114 12.40 -4.93 -10.35
N ALA A 115 13.54 -4.75 -9.66
CA ALA A 115 13.99 -5.64 -8.60
C ALA A 115 13.09 -5.59 -7.35
N GLU A 116 12.57 -4.41 -7.02
CA GLU A 116 11.72 -4.23 -5.82
C GLU A 116 10.23 -4.44 -6.11
N CYS A 117 9.75 -3.99 -7.27
CA CYS A 117 8.33 -4.02 -7.67
C CYS A 117 8.21 -4.31 -9.18
N PRO A 118 8.27 -5.59 -9.60
CA PRO A 118 8.11 -5.97 -11.00
C PRO A 118 6.79 -5.47 -11.59
N ASN A 119 6.87 -4.66 -12.65
CA ASN A 119 5.69 -4.10 -13.31
C ASN A 119 5.87 -4.09 -14.84
N PRO A 120 4.95 -4.67 -15.64
CA PRO A 120 5.09 -4.75 -17.09
C PRO A 120 5.12 -3.37 -17.78
N ALA A 121 4.59 -2.31 -17.14
CA ALA A 121 4.65 -0.95 -17.68
C ALA A 121 6.08 -0.41 -17.79
N LEU A 122 7.04 -0.95 -17.04
CA LEU A 122 8.47 -0.59 -17.13
C LEU A 122 9.03 -0.85 -18.54
N LEU A 123 8.55 -1.89 -19.23
CA LEU A 123 8.94 -2.21 -20.61
C LEU A 123 8.46 -1.14 -21.62
N GLY A 124 7.47 -0.34 -21.24
CA GLY A 124 6.92 0.74 -22.07
C GLY A 124 7.71 2.06 -21.98
N VAL A 125 8.63 2.18 -21.01
CA VAL A 125 9.36 3.43 -20.74
C VAL A 125 10.37 3.74 -21.85
N ASP A 126 10.46 5.01 -22.22
CA ASP A 126 11.46 5.50 -23.17
C ASP A 126 12.87 5.36 -22.59
N THR A 127 13.77 4.75 -23.37
CA THR A 127 15.13 4.44 -22.93
C THR A 127 16.13 4.79 -24.03
N PRO A 128 17.33 5.27 -23.67
CA PRO A 128 18.32 5.73 -24.65
C PRO A 128 18.87 4.62 -25.56
N ARG A 129 18.68 3.33 -25.22
CA ARG A 129 19.18 2.17 -25.98
C ARG A 129 18.11 1.44 -26.79
N ARG A 130 16.88 1.97 -26.87
CA ARG A 130 15.77 1.28 -27.53
C ARG A 130 15.99 1.20 -29.04
N ALA A 131 16.27 0.00 -29.54
CA ALA A 131 16.54 -0.27 -30.97
C ALA A 131 15.34 -0.89 -31.73
N ASP A 132 14.27 -1.27 -31.02
CA ASP A 132 13.34 -2.32 -31.48
C ASP A 132 12.01 -1.81 -32.09
N GLY A 133 12.02 -0.61 -32.68
CA GLY A 133 10.91 -0.10 -33.54
C GLY A 133 9.54 0.12 -32.89
N THR A 134 9.37 -0.15 -31.59
CA THR A 134 8.12 0.08 -30.84
C THR A 134 8.12 1.48 -30.23
N GLU A 135 7.08 2.26 -30.50
CA GLU A 135 6.95 3.61 -29.93
C GLU A 135 6.92 3.59 -28.39
N PRO A 136 7.68 4.48 -27.72
CA PRO A 136 7.64 4.57 -26.27
C PRO A 136 6.24 4.98 -25.81
N ARG A 137 5.75 4.32 -24.77
CA ARG A 137 4.43 4.61 -24.18
C ARG A 137 4.55 5.55 -23.00
N TYR A 138 5.68 5.50 -22.30
CA TYR A 138 5.89 6.27 -21.09
C TYR A 138 7.23 6.98 -21.08
N VAL A 139 7.30 8.12 -20.41
CA VAL A 139 8.54 8.78 -19.99
C VAL A 139 8.72 8.67 -18.49
N LEU A 140 9.97 8.57 -18.04
CA LEU A 140 10.28 8.52 -16.63
C LEU A 140 10.47 9.94 -16.07
N ARG A 141 9.71 10.27 -15.03
CA ARG A 141 9.83 11.52 -14.27
C ARG A 141 10.10 11.24 -12.80
N ARG A 142 10.67 12.23 -12.11
CA ARG A 142 10.94 12.18 -10.66
C ARG A 142 10.12 13.23 -9.94
N LEU A 143 9.35 12.85 -8.94
CA LEU A 143 8.65 13.76 -8.02
C LEU A 143 9.45 13.87 -6.72
N GLU A 144 10.10 15.01 -6.50
CA GLU A 144 10.81 15.31 -5.25
C GLU A 144 9.80 15.66 -4.15
N ILE A 145 9.82 14.92 -3.04
CA ILE A 145 8.79 15.01 -2.01
C ILE A 145 8.98 16.27 -1.16
N ALA A 146 7.93 17.07 -1.06
CA ALA A 146 7.83 18.18 -0.11
C ALA A 146 7.00 17.82 1.12
N SER A 147 5.95 17.01 0.96
CA SER A 147 5.13 16.52 2.08
C SER A 147 4.34 15.29 1.68
N VAL A 148 4.09 14.39 2.64
CA VAL A 148 3.25 13.21 2.44
C VAL A 148 2.19 13.14 3.54
N VAL A 149 0.95 12.84 3.14
CA VAL A 149 -0.19 12.65 4.05
C VAL A 149 -0.89 11.37 3.67
N VAL A 150 -1.28 10.58 4.67
CA VAL A 150 -2.20 9.45 4.50
C VAL A 150 -3.52 9.76 5.16
N THR A 151 -4.62 9.36 4.52
CA THR A 151 -5.95 9.33 5.13
C THR A 151 -6.52 7.92 5.06
N ASP A 152 -6.95 7.43 6.21
CA ASP A 152 -7.68 6.17 6.35
C ASP A 152 -8.71 6.29 7.48
N ALA A 153 -9.25 5.16 7.95
CA ALA A 153 -10.24 5.14 9.03
C ALA A 153 -9.73 5.69 10.38
N THR A 154 -8.42 5.87 10.58
CA THR A 154 -7.86 6.51 11.79
C THR A 154 -7.78 8.02 11.69
N GLY A 155 -7.97 8.58 10.49
CA GLY A 155 -7.89 10.01 10.21
C GLY A 155 -6.82 10.36 9.17
N ALA A 156 -6.50 11.64 9.09
CA ALA A 156 -5.48 12.18 8.20
C ALA A 156 -4.22 12.51 8.99
N GLU A 157 -3.08 11.96 8.59
CA GLU A 157 -1.81 12.11 9.30
C GLU A 157 -0.66 12.40 8.34
N PRO A 158 0.15 13.45 8.59
CA PRO A 158 1.36 13.71 7.84
C PRO A 158 2.52 12.81 8.30
N VAL A 159 3.53 12.66 7.44
CA VAL A 159 4.80 12.03 7.82
C VAL A 159 5.99 12.83 7.28
N ASP A 160 7.07 12.88 8.06
CA ASP A 160 8.34 13.43 7.60
C ASP A 160 9.01 12.49 6.60
N VAL A 161 9.72 13.07 5.62
CA VAL A 161 10.40 12.28 4.57
C VAL A 161 11.46 11.36 5.18
N ALA A 162 12.15 11.80 6.25
CA ALA A 162 13.14 10.99 6.96
C ALA A 162 12.50 9.73 7.59
N ASP A 163 11.35 9.88 8.25
CA ASP A 163 10.62 8.76 8.85
C ASP A 163 10.07 7.81 7.77
N LEU A 164 9.58 8.37 6.66
CA LEU A 164 9.13 7.59 5.51
C LEU A 164 10.27 6.74 4.93
N LEU A 165 11.48 7.28 4.83
CA LEU A 165 12.65 6.57 4.34
C LEU A 165 13.16 5.51 5.33
N ALA A 166 13.09 5.80 6.64
CA ALA A 166 13.48 4.87 7.70
C ALA A 166 12.51 3.68 7.85
N ALA A 167 11.23 3.88 7.53
CA ALA A 167 10.23 2.82 7.58
C ALA A 167 10.37 1.83 6.43
N ARG A 168 9.88 0.60 6.67
CA ARG A 168 9.74 -0.45 5.65
C ARG A 168 8.26 -0.73 5.43
N PRO A 169 7.86 -1.16 4.21
CA PRO A 169 6.51 -1.69 4.02
C PRO A 169 6.30 -2.94 4.90
N ASP A 170 5.05 -3.21 5.24
CA ASP A 170 4.67 -4.39 6.01
C ASP A 170 5.12 -5.68 5.29
N PRO A 171 5.68 -6.68 5.99
CA PRO A 171 6.18 -7.91 5.36
C PRO A 171 5.10 -8.71 4.61
N PHE A 172 3.82 -8.54 4.95
CA PHE A 172 2.72 -9.21 4.28
C PHE A 172 2.09 -8.39 3.16
N CYS A 173 2.50 -7.15 2.91
CA CYS A 173 1.80 -6.25 1.98
C CYS A 173 1.66 -6.82 0.55
N ALA A 174 2.66 -7.56 0.06
CA ALA A 174 2.64 -8.18 -1.26
C ALA A 174 1.74 -9.43 -1.34
N LEU A 175 1.52 -10.11 -0.21
CA LEU A 175 0.70 -11.33 -0.11
C LEU A 175 -0.71 -11.06 0.43
N GLU A 176 -0.95 -9.85 0.95
CA GLU A 176 -2.17 -9.49 1.68
C GLU A 176 -3.42 -9.77 0.85
N SER A 177 -3.40 -9.40 -0.43
CA SER A 177 -4.53 -9.61 -1.34
C SER A 177 -4.93 -11.09 -1.40
N ASP A 178 -3.97 -11.99 -1.63
CA ASP A 178 -4.22 -13.42 -1.72
C ASP A 178 -4.68 -13.99 -0.36
N LEU A 179 -4.11 -13.51 0.74
CA LEU A 179 -4.50 -13.92 2.09
C LEU A 179 -5.92 -13.52 2.42
N LEU A 180 -6.36 -12.31 2.05
CA LEU A 180 -7.72 -11.83 2.28
C LEU A 180 -8.73 -12.57 1.39
N TRP A 181 -8.40 -12.81 0.12
CA TRP A 181 -9.21 -13.65 -0.77
C TRP A 181 -9.36 -15.07 -0.25
N HIS A 182 -8.27 -15.67 0.21
CA HIS A 182 -8.30 -17.00 0.81
C HIS A 182 -9.15 -17.03 2.08
N LEU A 183 -9.04 -16.02 2.94
CA LEU A 183 -9.83 -15.89 4.15
C LEU A 183 -11.34 -15.78 3.86
N ASP A 184 -11.72 -14.96 2.88
CA ASP A 184 -13.13 -14.73 2.49
C ASP A 184 -13.77 -15.95 1.82
N THR A 185 -13.00 -16.66 0.96
CA THR A 185 -13.55 -17.75 0.11
C THR A 185 -13.41 -19.14 0.71
N ALA A 186 -12.33 -19.43 1.46
CA ALA A 186 -12.04 -20.76 1.98
C ALA A 186 -12.32 -20.92 3.48
N HIS A 187 -12.38 -19.81 4.24
CA HIS A 187 -12.36 -19.82 5.70
C HIS A 187 -13.45 -18.96 6.34
N GLY A 188 -14.68 -19.08 5.84
CA GLY A 188 -15.85 -18.40 6.42
C GLY A 188 -16.12 -18.76 7.90
N ASP A 189 -15.71 -19.95 8.35
CA ASP A 189 -15.76 -20.37 9.75
C ASP A 189 -14.77 -19.59 10.63
N VAL A 190 -13.55 -19.34 10.13
CA VAL A 190 -12.54 -18.50 10.78
C VAL A 190 -13.03 -17.07 10.88
N VAL A 191 -13.55 -16.51 9.78
CA VAL A 191 -14.13 -15.16 9.76
C VAL A 191 -15.24 -15.06 10.82
N SER A 192 -16.17 -16.00 10.85
CA SER A 192 -17.26 -16.03 11.85
C SER A 192 -16.74 -16.05 13.29
N ARG A 193 -15.69 -16.81 13.57
CA ARG A 193 -15.05 -16.84 14.91
C ARG A 193 -14.35 -15.53 15.24
N LEU A 194 -13.67 -14.91 14.29
CA LEU A 194 -13.05 -13.60 14.49
C LEU A 194 -14.11 -12.51 14.71
N VAL A 195 -15.19 -12.52 13.94
CA VAL A 195 -16.35 -11.62 14.10
C VAL A 195 -16.99 -11.75 15.48
N SER A 196 -17.02 -12.96 16.06
CA SER A 196 -17.52 -13.18 17.42
C SER A 196 -16.73 -12.41 18.50
N ARG A 197 -15.50 -11.97 18.19
CA ARG A 197 -14.64 -11.15 19.08
C ARG A 197 -14.94 -9.65 18.99
N LEU A 198 -15.66 -9.19 17.97
CA LEU A 198 -16.01 -7.79 17.81
C LEU A 198 -17.01 -7.34 18.90
N PRO A 199 -17.08 -6.05 19.25
CA PRO A 199 -18.13 -5.50 20.11
C PRO A 199 -19.54 -5.84 19.58
N ALA A 200 -20.49 -6.17 20.46
CA ALA A 200 -21.82 -6.63 20.08
C ALA A 200 -22.59 -5.71 19.09
N PRO A 201 -22.51 -4.36 19.19
CA PRO A 201 -23.18 -3.48 18.22
C PRO A 201 -22.68 -3.66 16.78
N LEU A 202 -21.40 -4.01 16.61
CA LEU A 202 -20.73 -4.15 15.32
C LEU A 202 -20.94 -5.51 14.67
N ARG A 203 -21.61 -6.45 15.35
CA ARG A 203 -21.93 -7.79 14.81
C ARG A 203 -23.19 -7.84 13.95
N ARG A 204 -23.94 -6.73 13.87
CA ARG A 204 -25.23 -6.68 13.17
C ARG A 204 -25.12 -6.38 11.67
N GLY A 205 -23.99 -5.79 11.24
CA GLY A 205 -23.72 -5.51 9.82
C GLY A 205 -23.02 -6.68 9.13
N GLN A 206 -22.87 -6.59 7.81
CA GLN A 206 -22.09 -7.56 7.04
C GLN A 206 -20.60 -7.29 7.28
N VAL A 207 -19.90 -8.24 7.90
CA VAL A 207 -18.48 -8.08 8.21
C VAL A 207 -17.62 -8.69 7.11
N ARG A 208 -16.73 -7.88 6.53
CA ARG A 208 -15.83 -8.27 5.44
C ARG A 208 -14.38 -8.04 5.85
N PRO A 209 -13.44 -8.96 5.54
CA PRO A 209 -12.02 -8.67 5.68
C PRO A 209 -11.63 -7.43 4.88
N LEU A 210 -10.80 -6.55 5.45
CA LEU A 210 -10.39 -5.29 4.84
C LEU A 210 -8.88 -5.19 4.65
N GLY A 211 -8.12 -5.72 5.62
CA GLY A 211 -6.68 -5.60 5.65
C GLY A 211 -6.04 -6.58 6.60
N LEU A 212 -4.80 -6.94 6.33
CA LEU A 212 -3.95 -7.75 7.18
C LEU A 212 -2.54 -7.19 7.15
N ASP A 213 -1.97 -7.00 8.33
CA ASP A 213 -0.59 -6.57 8.50
C ASP A 213 0.03 -7.30 9.69
N ARG A 214 1.33 -7.08 9.94
CA ARG A 214 2.08 -7.74 11.02
C ARG A 214 1.52 -7.51 12.42
N TYR A 215 0.66 -6.52 12.60
CA TYR A 215 0.09 -6.13 13.87
C TYR A 215 -1.35 -6.62 14.07
N GLY A 216 -2.00 -7.23 13.07
CA GLY A 216 -3.38 -7.69 13.20
C GLY A 216 -4.22 -7.71 11.94
N VAL A 217 -5.51 -8.00 12.10
CA VAL A 217 -6.50 -8.10 11.03
C VAL A 217 -7.50 -6.96 11.12
N ARG A 218 -7.82 -6.32 10.01
CA ARG A 218 -8.86 -5.29 9.88
C ARG A 218 -10.08 -5.85 9.17
N PHE A 219 -11.26 -5.46 9.63
CA PHE A 219 -12.54 -5.77 9.05
C PHE A 219 -13.33 -4.48 8.80
N ARG A 220 -14.12 -4.46 7.73
CA ARG A 220 -15.16 -3.46 7.51
C ARG A 220 -16.50 -4.08 7.85
N VAL A 221 -17.28 -3.40 8.68
CA VAL A 221 -18.65 -3.74 9.01
C VAL A 221 -19.55 -2.84 8.17
N GLU A 222 -20.18 -3.41 7.16
CA GLU A 222 -21.12 -2.73 6.28
C GLU A 222 -22.47 -2.64 7.00
N GLY A 223 -22.75 -1.46 7.56
CA GLY A 223 -23.99 -1.15 8.27
C GLY A 223 -25.05 -0.50 7.39
N ASN A 224 -26.24 -0.28 7.94
CA ASN A 224 -27.32 0.40 7.21
C ASN A 224 -27.03 1.88 6.96
N ASP A 225 -26.47 2.58 7.97
CA ASP A 225 -26.23 4.03 7.90
C ASP A 225 -24.81 4.39 7.46
N ARG A 226 -23.80 3.63 7.91
CA ARG A 226 -22.39 3.85 7.60
C ARG A 226 -21.55 2.59 7.75
N ASP A 227 -20.41 2.58 7.07
CA ASP A 227 -19.39 1.56 7.24
C ASP A 227 -18.51 1.84 8.45
N HIS A 228 -18.02 0.76 9.06
CA HIS A 228 -17.23 0.81 10.27
C HIS A 228 -16.01 -0.10 10.19
N ASP A 229 -14.82 0.47 10.25
CA ASP A 229 -13.59 -0.31 10.29
C ASP A 229 -13.24 -0.68 11.73
N VAL A 230 -12.95 -1.95 11.93
CA VAL A 230 -12.55 -2.50 13.22
C VAL A 230 -11.28 -3.31 13.07
N ARG A 231 -10.39 -3.17 14.03
CA ARG A 231 -9.13 -3.91 14.10
C ARG A 231 -9.16 -4.95 15.21
N LEU A 232 -8.75 -6.17 14.88
CA LEU A 232 -8.39 -7.21 15.83
C LEU A 232 -6.86 -7.26 15.93
N PRO A 233 -6.26 -6.64 16.96
CA PRO A 233 -4.81 -6.59 17.08
C PRO A 233 -4.23 -7.94 17.50
N PHE A 234 -3.07 -8.30 16.94
CA PHE A 234 -2.27 -9.39 17.48
C PHE A 234 -1.62 -8.96 18.80
N HIS A 235 -1.36 -9.94 19.67
CA HIS A 235 -0.70 -9.68 20.95
C HIS A 235 0.72 -9.12 20.81
N LYS A 236 1.42 -9.54 19.75
CA LYS A 236 2.75 -9.08 19.36
C LYS A 236 2.86 -9.06 17.82
N PRO A 237 3.77 -8.25 17.26
CA PRO A 237 4.02 -8.27 15.83
C PRO A 237 4.47 -9.65 15.33
N VAL A 238 4.12 -9.99 14.10
CA VAL A 238 4.50 -11.25 13.44
C VAL A 238 5.19 -10.96 12.11
N ASP A 239 6.25 -11.68 11.79
CA ASP A 239 7.11 -11.36 10.63
C ASP A 239 7.16 -12.47 9.58
N ASP A 240 6.46 -13.59 9.81
CA ASP A 240 6.40 -14.72 8.91
C ASP A 240 5.04 -15.43 8.95
N MET A 241 4.82 -16.34 8.00
CA MET A 241 3.57 -17.09 7.85
C MET A 241 3.26 -18.02 9.03
N THR A 242 4.27 -18.51 9.74
CA THR A 242 4.07 -19.38 10.92
C THR A 242 3.56 -18.55 12.10
N GLY A 243 4.16 -17.39 12.34
CA GLY A 243 3.73 -16.41 13.32
C GLY A 243 2.32 -15.91 13.02
N LEU A 244 2.02 -15.57 11.77
CA LEU A 244 0.68 -15.18 11.33
C LEU A 244 -0.37 -16.25 11.65
N SER A 245 -0.11 -17.50 11.27
CA SER A 245 -1.01 -18.63 11.52
C SER A 245 -1.22 -18.89 13.01
N GLN A 246 -0.18 -18.69 13.84
CA GLN A 246 -0.30 -18.77 15.29
C GLN A 246 -1.15 -17.62 15.85
N ALA A 247 -0.91 -16.40 15.41
CA ALA A 247 -1.62 -15.21 15.88
C ALA A 247 -3.12 -15.25 15.56
N ILE A 248 -3.51 -15.69 14.36
CA ILE A 248 -4.92 -15.90 14.00
C ILE A 248 -5.58 -16.95 14.90
N ARG A 249 -4.91 -18.07 15.20
CA ARG A 249 -5.43 -19.10 16.12
C ARG A 249 -5.64 -18.56 17.53
N VAL A 250 -4.72 -17.73 18.03
CA VAL A 250 -4.84 -17.06 19.33
C VAL A 250 -6.04 -16.11 19.33
N LEU A 251 -6.25 -15.32 18.28
CA LEU A 251 -7.42 -14.43 18.16
C LEU A 251 -8.75 -15.19 18.17
N MET A 252 -8.82 -16.35 17.52
CA MET A 252 -10.00 -17.22 17.60
C MET A 252 -10.25 -17.77 19.02
N GLY A 253 -9.26 -17.67 19.91
CA GLY A 253 -9.28 -18.24 21.25
C GLY A 253 -8.98 -19.74 21.28
N CYS A 254 -8.24 -20.25 20.30
CA CYS A 254 -7.65 -21.58 20.36
C CYS A 254 -6.34 -21.51 21.15
N PRO A 255 -6.27 -22.00 22.40
CA PRO A 255 -5.08 -21.87 23.24
C PRO A 255 -4.03 -22.97 22.99
N PHE A 256 -4.01 -23.61 21.81
CA PHE A 256 -3.05 -24.67 21.51
C PHE A 256 -1.65 -24.08 21.27
N ILE A 257 -0.96 -23.77 22.37
CA ILE A 257 0.44 -23.33 22.42
C ILE A 257 1.41 -24.53 22.40
N ASN A 258 0.93 -25.77 22.50
CA ASN A 258 1.80 -26.96 22.45
C ASN A 258 1.33 -27.94 21.38
N GLY A 259 2.27 -28.30 20.50
CA GLY A 259 2.11 -29.39 19.56
C GLY A 259 1.67 -30.67 20.27
N LEU A 260 0.90 -31.48 19.54
CA LEU A 260 0.54 -32.83 19.92
C LEU A 260 1.81 -33.61 20.28
N ARG A 261 2.12 -33.77 21.57
CA ARG A 261 3.00 -34.85 22.02
C ARG A 261 2.19 -36.14 21.85
N ALA A 262 2.60 -36.96 20.89
CA ALA A 262 2.16 -38.35 20.83
C ALA A 262 2.47 -39.00 22.18
N ARG A 263 1.44 -39.51 22.85
CA ARG A 263 1.62 -40.41 23.99
C ARG A 263 2.12 -41.74 23.43
N GLY A 264 3.40 -42.03 23.69
CA GLY A 264 3.86 -43.40 23.85
C GLY A 264 3.41 -43.95 25.19
#